data_AF-A0A8S3VQP2-F1
#
_entry.id   AF-A0A8S3VQP2-F1
#
_cell.length_a   1.000
_cell.length_b   1.000
_cell.length_c   1.000
_cell.angle_alpha   90.00
_cell.angle_beta   90.00
_cell.angle_gamma   90.00
#
_symmetry.space_group_name_H-M   'P 1'
#
loop_
_entity.id
_entity.type
_entity.pdbx_description
1 polymer ?
#
loop_
_entity_poly.entity_id
_entity_poly.type
_entity_poly.pdbx_seq_one_letter_code
_entity_poly.pdbx_strand_id
1 'polypeptide(L)'
;MDGIDDLAKDPLKKAVDKLNELRLLLVQELEETKSDRISDSCKRMKFQVVLVAVVLVAVVAGKKGCKYDKGQWGPCDQLTNEMKRTMTLREAKEGCEATMEQTRACKQKRANCKYTKGSWGECDTTTNMRSRSMTLRRGDPECAQTSTQTISCEKYDQIYKMKDEKKKARELMKAEKKVVKDMQKKLKELHKMGCTYTEEVSECNQETQKVRKTFTFSGVTNPCVMDPVEISCTMQDKFNKIKQRKEQLKLKGKTKRQKKQKTQKDKKRNHKEEENKVR
;
A
#
# COMPACT_ATOMS: atom_id res chain seq x y z
N MET A 1 16.04 33.70 -23.06
CA MET A 1 15.79 35.09 -22.63
C MET A 1 14.35 35.18 -22.15
N ASP A 2 13.89 34.28 -21.28
CA ASP A 2 14.14 34.19 -19.83
C ASP A 2 13.35 35.22 -19.02
N GLY A 3 12.49 34.70 -18.14
CA GLY A 3 12.00 35.42 -16.96
C GLY A 3 10.50 35.66 -16.94
N ILE A 4 9.74 34.79 -16.27
CA ILE A 4 9.06 35.03 -14.99
C ILE A 4 8.18 33.79 -14.74
N ASP A 5 8.75 32.81 -14.04
CA ASP A 5 8.01 31.73 -13.40
C ASP A 5 8.33 31.79 -11.90
N ASP A 6 7.42 31.25 -11.10
CA ASP A 6 7.52 30.99 -9.66
C ASP A 6 7.19 32.12 -8.67
N LEU A 7 5.90 32.42 -8.51
CA LEU A 7 5.36 32.83 -7.20
C LEU A 7 3.91 32.33 -6.99
N ALA A 8 3.76 31.03 -6.70
CA ALA A 8 2.67 30.51 -5.87
C ALA A 8 2.97 29.07 -5.42
N LYS A 9 4.08 28.87 -4.71
CA LYS A 9 4.28 27.63 -3.95
C LYS A 9 3.29 27.64 -2.78
N ASP A 10 2.27 26.81 -2.95
CA ASP A 10 1.24 26.42 -2.00
C ASP A 10 1.73 26.52 -0.53
N PRO A 11 1.16 27.42 0.30
CA PRO A 11 1.61 27.64 1.68
C PRO A 11 1.53 26.38 2.54
N LEU A 12 0.67 25.42 2.15
CA LEU A 12 0.57 24.12 2.78
C LEU A 12 1.83 23.27 2.58
N LYS A 13 2.46 23.33 1.41
CA LYS A 13 3.66 22.55 1.11
C LYS A 13 4.85 23.06 1.91
N LYS A 14 5.01 24.39 1.99
CA LYS A 14 6.04 25.03 2.82
C LYS A 14 5.86 24.73 4.31
N ALA A 15 4.61 24.61 4.79
CA ALA A 15 4.32 24.20 6.16
C ALA A 15 4.64 22.73 6.42
N VAL A 16 4.33 21.83 5.48
CA VAL A 16 4.64 20.39 5.58
C VAL A 16 6.14 20.15 5.53
N ASP A 17 6.87 20.89 4.69
CA ASP A 17 8.33 20.77 4.58
C ASP A 17 9.01 21.26 5.86
N LYS A 18 8.55 22.39 6.44
CA LYS A 18 9.01 22.85 7.77
C LYS A 18 8.68 21.85 8.90
N LEU A 19 7.53 21.17 8.82
CA LEU A 19 7.15 20.16 9.81
C LEU A 19 8.03 18.89 9.71
N ASN A 20 8.44 18.52 8.50
CA ASN A 20 9.36 17.40 8.27
C ASN A 20 10.80 17.74 8.68
N GLU A 21 11.24 18.98 8.47
CA GLU A 21 12.51 19.50 9.00
C GLU A 21 12.56 19.44 10.53
N LEU A 22 11.54 19.99 11.20
CA LEU A 22 11.44 19.93 12.66
C LEU A 22 11.38 18.48 13.18
N ARG A 23 10.75 17.58 12.43
CA ARG A 23 10.73 16.14 12.76
C ARG A 23 12.11 15.50 12.66
N LEU A 24 12.90 15.85 11.66
CA LEU A 24 14.26 15.33 11.48
C LEU A 24 15.18 15.78 12.62
N LEU A 25 15.10 17.06 13.02
CA LEU A 25 15.86 17.58 14.16
C LEU A 25 15.47 16.88 15.48
N LEU A 26 14.17 16.63 15.69
CA LEU A 26 13.68 15.88 16.86
C LEU A 26 14.14 14.42 16.90
N VAL A 27 14.30 13.78 15.73
CA VAL A 27 14.82 12.40 15.65
C VAL A 27 16.32 12.38 15.94
N GLN A 28 17.05 13.40 15.51
CA GLN A 28 18.50 13.53 15.75
C GLN A 28 18.81 13.74 17.24
N GLU A 29 18.06 14.60 17.94
CA GLU A 29 18.18 14.77 19.39
C GLU A 29 17.78 13.51 20.19
N LEU A 30 16.88 12.68 19.66
CA LEU A 30 16.50 11.41 20.29
C LEU A 30 17.59 10.34 20.13
N GLU A 31 18.34 10.34 19.03
CA GLU A 31 19.43 9.38 18.81
C GLU A 31 20.68 9.69 19.65
N GLU A 32 20.97 10.96 19.93
CA GLU A 32 22.10 11.36 20.78
C GLU A 32 21.92 11.01 22.28
N THR A 33 20.70 10.65 22.72
CA THR A 33 20.41 10.31 24.13
C THR A 33 20.51 8.82 24.46
N LYS A 34 21.05 7.98 23.56
CA LYS A 34 21.39 6.58 23.86
C LYS A 34 22.68 6.40 24.68
N SER A 35 23.36 7.49 25.06
CA SER A 35 24.51 7.43 25.96
C SER A 35 24.07 7.52 27.43
N ASP A 36 24.31 6.43 28.16
CA ASP A 36 23.95 6.21 29.55
C ASP A 36 24.63 7.19 30.53
N ARG A 37 23.87 8.21 30.98
CA ARG A 37 23.82 8.74 32.38
C ARG A 37 23.18 10.13 32.41
N ILE A 38 21.84 10.18 32.41
CA ILE A 38 21.12 11.42 32.70
C ILE A 38 20.06 11.18 33.79
N SER A 39 20.16 11.97 34.86
CA SER A 39 19.31 12.00 36.05
C SER A 39 17.80 12.03 35.71
N ASP A 40 17.01 11.31 36.52
CA ASP A 40 15.56 11.14 36.37
C ASP A 40 14.76 12.46 36.32
N SER A 41 15.33 13.55 36.85
CA SER A 41 14.75 14.89 36.76
C SER A 41 14.69 15.42 35.32
N CYS A 42 15.68 15.06 34.47
CA CYS A 42 15.71 15.47 33.06
C CYS A 42 14.73 14.64 32.20
N LYS A 43 14.54 13.36 32.52
CA LYS A 43 13.53 12.50 31.87
C LYS A 43 12.11 13.00 32.15
N ARG A 44 11.84 13.51 33.34
CA ARG A 44 10.52 14.06 33.74
C ARG A 44 10.16 15.35 32.98
N MET A 45 11.14 16.25 32.80
CA MET A 45 10.95 17.46 31.98
C MET A 45 10.71 17.13 30.51
N LYS A 46 11.49 16.20 29.94
CA LYS A 46 11.31 15.75 28.54
C LYS A 46 9.97 15.06 28.31
N PHE A 47 9.51 14.25 29.27
CA PHE A 47 8.19 13.61 29.16
C PHE A 47 7.05 14.64 29.18
N GLN A 48 7.15 15.69 29.99
CA GLN A 48 6.18 16.79 30.02
C GLN A 48 6.14 17.57 28.70
N VAL A 49 7.30 17.90 28.11
CA VAL A 49 7.35 18.61 26.81
C VAL A 49 6.78 17.75 25.68
N VAL A 50 7.11 16.46 25.65
CA VAL A 50 6.51 15.53 24.67
C VAL A 50 5.01 15.36 24.92
N LEU A 51 4.55 15.32 26.17
CA LEU A 51 3.11 15.24 26.49
C LEU A 51 2.38 16.51 26.04
N VAL A 52 2.95 17.69 26.29
CA VAL A 52 2.39 18.98 25.86
C VAL A 52 2.37 19.07 24.34
N ALA A 53 3.42 18.63 23.64
CA ALA A 53 3.45 18.58 22.19
C ALA A 53 2.43 17.56 21.62
N VAL A 54 2.30 16.38 22.23
CA VAL A 54 1.30 15.37 21.83
C VAL A 54 -0.12 15.85 22.12
N VAL A 55 -0.35 16.55 23.22
CA VAL A 55 -1.65 17.15 23.57
C VAL A 55 -1.97 18.30 22.62
N LEU A 56 -1.02 19.17 22.29
CA LEU A 56 -1.19 20.22 21.27
C LEU A 56 -1.48 19.62 19.89
N VAL A 57 -0.75 18.59 19.46
CA VAL A 57 -1.02 17.88 18.21
C VAL A 57 -2.39 17.18 18.23
N ALA A 58 -2.81 16.62 19.38
CA ALA A 58 -4.13 16.00 19.54
C ALA A 58 -5.27 17.03 19.56
N VAL A 59 -5.07 18.21 20.15
CA VAL A 59 -6.01 19.34 20.13
C VAL A 59 -6.15 19.90 18.72
N VAL A 60 -5.07 19.97 17.94
CA VAL A 60 -5.11 20.37 16.53
C VAL A 60 -5.72 19.29 15.63
N ALA A 61 -5.55 18.01 15.95
CA ALA A 61 -6.11 16.87 15.20
C ALA A 61 -7.59 16.57 15.53
N GLY A 62 -8.22 17.34 16.42
CA GLY A 62 -9.60 17.16 16.89
C GLY A 62 -10.70 17.69 15.96
N LYS A 63 -10.38 18.31 14.82
CA LYS A 63 -11.39 18.67 13.83
C LYS A 63 -11.83 17.41 13.06
N LYS A 64 -12.86 16.73 13.58
CA LYS A 64 -13.73 15.88 12.76
C LYS A 64 -14.26 16.78 11.62
N GLY A 65 -13.68 16.62 10.43
CA GLY A 65 -13.87 17.51 9.29
C GLY A 65 -15.35 17.62 8.89
N CYS A 66 -15.72 18.78 8.35
CA CYS A 66 -17.03 19.04 7.77
C CYS A 66 -17.32 17.99 6.67
N LYS A 67 -18.51 17.38 6.71
CA LYS A 67 -18.92 16.38 5.73
C LYS A 67 -19.86 17.03 4.72
N TYR A 68 -19.53 16.90 3.44
CA TYR A 68 -20.32 17.48 2.36
C TYR A 68 -20.80 16.39 1.40
N ASP A 69 -22.01 16.57 0.91
CA ASP A 69 -22.52 15.89 -0.27
C ASP A 69 -21.91 16.48 -1.53
N LYS A 70 -21.56 15.59 -2.45
CA LYS A 70 -20.93 15.97 -3.72
C LYS A 70 -22.03 16.08 -4.77
N GLY A 71 -22.28 17.31 -5.22
CA GLY A 71 -23.14 17.55 -6.37
C GLY A 71 -22.56 17.02 -7.68
N GLN A 72 -23.37 17.08 -8.72
CA GLN A 72 -22.96 16.75 -10.09
C GLN A 72 -21.94 17.77 -10.61
N TRP A 73 -21.04 17.33 -11.47
CA TRP A 73 -20.13 18.23 -12.17
C TRP A 73 -20.90 19.04 -13.20
N GLY A 74 -20.72 20.36 -13.17
CA GLY A 74 -21.20 21.25 -14.22
C GLY A 74 -20.51 20.98 -15.56
N PRO A 75 -21.01 21.59 -16.65
CA PRO A 75 -20.38 21.52 -17.96
C PRO A 75 -18.94 22.06 -17.91
N CYS A 76 -18.10 21.60 -18.83
CA CYS A 76 -16.74 22.12 -18.97
C CYS A 76 -16.80 23.53 -19.57
N ASP A 77 -16.21 24.50 -18.87
CA ASP A 77 -15.98 25.82 -19.42
C ASP A 77 -14.79 25.77 -20.38
N GLN A 78 -15.03 26.14 -21.64
CA GLN A 78 -14.05 26.01 -22.72
C GLN A 78 -12.92 27.05 -22.63
N LEU A 79 -13.16 28.20 -21.98
CA LEU A 79 -12.18 29.27 -21.86
C LEU A 79 -11.13 28.97 -20.79
N THR A 80 -11.59 28.43 -19.66
CA THR A 80 -10.75 28.11 -18.50
C THR A 80 -10.29 26.65 -18.48
N ASN A 81 -10.91 25.78 -19.30
CA ASN A 81 -10.68 24.34 -19.33
C ASN A 81 -10.88 23.71 -17.94
N GLU A 82 -11.83 24.24 -17.18
CA GLU A 82 -12.19 23.81 -15.84
C GLU A 82 -13.69 23.50 -15.75
N MET A 83 -14.04 22.59 -14.84
CA MET A 83 -15.42 22.31 -14.47
C MET A 83 -15.56 22.43 -12.96
N LYS A 84 -16.68 23.00 -12.55
CA LYS A 84 -17.01 23.23 -11.15
C LYS A 84 -18.13 22.30 -10.70
N ARG A 85 -18.14 21.95 -9.42
CA ARG A 85 -19.29 21.33 -8.77
C ARG A 85 -19.52 21.96 -7.40
N THR A 86 -20.77 22.02 -7.01
CA THR A 86 -21.16 22.47 -5.68
C THR A 86 -21.18 21.28 -4.72
N MET A 87 -20.62 21.47 -3.53
CA MET A 87 -20.67 20.52 -2.43
C MET A 87 -21.52 21.12 -1.30
N THR A 88 -22.57 20.42 -0.88
CA THR A 88 -23.53 20.91 0.13
C THR A 88 -23.26 20.26 1.48
N LEU A 89 -23.31 21.02 2.57
CA LEU A 89 -23.01 20.51 3.91
C LEU A 89 -24.11 19.53 4.37
N ARG A 90 -23.71 18.32 4.80
CA ARG A 90 -24.66 17.29 5.26
C ARG A 90 -25.32 17.63 6.59
N GLU A 91 -24.55 18.19 7.51
CA GLU A 91 -24.96 18.47 8.89
C GLU A 91 -24.48 19.87 9.23
N ALA A 92 -25.41 20.76 9.59
CA ALA A 92 -25.08 22.11 10.03
C ALA A 92 -24.17 22.05 11.25
N LYS A 93 -23.00 22.68 11.16
CA LYS A 93 -21.99 22.69 12.20
C LYS A 93 -21.29 24.04 12.22
N GLU A 94 -21.11 24.59 13.43
CA GLU A 94 -20.42 25.86 13.62
C GLU A 94 -19.01 25.82 13.01
N GLY A 95 -18.70 26.81 12.17
CA GLY A 95 -17.43 26.92 11.45
C GLY A 95 -17.32 26.10 10.15
N CYS A 96 -18.40 25.49 9.67
CA CYS A 96 -18.48 24.87 8.34
C CYS A 96 -19.36 25.73 7.42
N GLU A 97 -18.89 26.01 6.21
CA GLU A 97 -19.68 26.72 5.20
C GLU A 97 -20.82 25.82 4.69
N ALA A 98 -21.99 26.39 4.40
CA ALA A 98 -23.15 25.62 3.95
C ALA A 98 -22.92 24.98 2.56
N THR A 99 -22.14 25.66 1.72
CA THR A 99 -21.83 25.25 0.35
C THR A 99 -20.36 25.52 0.07
N MET A 100 -19.68 24.58 -0.56
CA MET A 100 -18.30 24.77 -1.02
C MET A 100 -18.20 24.39 -2.49
N GLU A 101 -17.46 25.16 -3.28
CA GLU A 101 -17.20 24.81 -4.67
C GLU A 101 -15.92 24.00 -4.83
N GLN A 102 -15.97 23.00 -5.69
CA GLN A 102 -14.79 22.27 -6.10
C GLN A 102 -14.58 22.40 -7.59
N THR A 103 -13.40 22.90 -7.97
CA THR A 103 -12.96 23.02 -9.35
C THR A 103 -12.02 21.86 -9.71
N ARG A 104 -12.10 21.39 -10.95
CA ARG A 104 -11.09 20.51 -11.54
C ARG A 104 -10.88 20.86 -13.00
N ALA A 105 -9.67 20.64 -13.51
CA ALA A 105 -9.42 20.70 -14.95
C ALA A 105 -10.35 19.73 -15.69
N CYS A 106 -10.85 20.15 -16.85
CA CYS A 106 -11.62 19.28 -17.68
C CYS A 106 -10.74 18.11 -18.13
N LYS A 107 -11.30 16.90 -18.07
CA LYS A 107 -10.71 15.84 -18.86
C LYS A 107 -10.91 16.27 -20.30
N GLN A 108 -9.85 16.69 -20.99
CA GLN A 108 -9.87 16.77 -22.44
C GLN A 108 -10.55 15.49 -22.92
N LYS A 109 -11.57 15.63 -23.75
CA LYS A 109 -12.04 14.51 -24.57
C LYS A 109 -10.86 14.15 -25.45
N ARG A 110 -9.88 13.42 -24.92
CA ARG A 110 -8.99 12.64 -25.76
C ARG A 110 -9.96 11.78 -26.53
N ALA A 111 -10.10 12.04 -27.83
CA ALA A 111 -10.91 11.23 -28.72
C ALA A 111 -10.71 9.80 -28.27
N ASN A 112 -11.77 9.14 -27.82
CA ASN A 112 -11.65 7.90 -27.05
C ASN A 112 -11.41 6.72 -28.03
N CYS A 113 -10.52 6.95 -29.00
CA CYS A 113 -10.14 6.02 -30.05
C CYS A 113 -9.37 4.87 -29.41
N LYS A 114 -10.10 3.79 -29.16
CA LYS A 114 -9.55 2.52 -28.69
C LYS A 114 -9.31 1.66 -29.91
N TYR A 115 -8.06 1.30 -30.14
CA TYR A 115 -7.66 0.45 -31.26
C TYR A 115 -7.26 -0.95 -30.76
N THR A 116 -7.57 -1.96 -31.56
CA THR A 116 -7.08 -3.33 -31.40
C THR A 116 -5.70 -3.44 -32.04
N LYS A 117 -4.73 -3.97 -31.30
CA LYS A 117 -3.35 -4.12 -31.77
C LYS A 117 -3.22 -5.41 -32.58
N GLY A 118 -2.81 -5.31 -33.83
CA GLY A 118 -2.42 -6.46 -34.64
C GLY A 118 -1.07 -7.06 -34.22
N SER A 119 -0.70 -8.15 -34.88
CA SER A 119 0.63 -8.74 -34.78
C SER A 119 1.68 -7.78 -35.34
N TRP A 120 2.90 -7.85 -34.79
CA TRP A 120 4.03 -7.15 -35.39
C TRP A 120 4.44 -7.85 -36.68
N GLY A 121 4.68 -7.07 -37.72
CA GLY A 121 5.27 -7.56 -38.96
C GLY A 121 6.73 -7.97 -38.78
N GLU A 122 7.30 -8.49 -39.85
CA GLU A 122 8.71 -8.84 -39.93
C GLU A 122 9.60 -7.59 -39.81
N CYS A 123 10.86 -7.80 -39.43
CA CYS A 123 11.83 -6.73 -39.37
C CYS A 123 12.29 -6.39 -40.79
N ASP A 124 12.11 -5.14 -41.20
CA ASP A 124 12.70 -4.63 -42.42
C ASP A 124 14.21 -4.41 -42.20
N THR A 125 15.03 -5.14 -42.96
CA THR A 125 16.50 -5.10 -42.86
C THR A 125 17.08 -3.79 -43.35
N THR A 126 16.36 -3.03 -44.18
CA THR A 126 16.83 -1.75 -44.73
C THR A 126 16.66 -0.60 -43.74
N THR A 127 15.53 -0.57 -43.03
CA THR A 127 15.19 0.51 -42.10
C THR A 127 15.43 0.13 -40.62
N ASN A 128 15.69 -1.15 -40.33
CA ASN A 128 15.74 -1.71 -38.96
C ASN A 128 14.47 -1.38 -38.17
N MET A 129 13.33 -1.33 -38.86
CA MET A 129 12.04 -1.05 -38.27
C MET A 129 11.07 -2.19 -38.55
N ARG A 130 10.15 -2.39 -37.61
CA ARG A 130 8.98 -3.24 -37.81
C ARG A 130 7.74 -2.46 -37.48
N SER A 131 6.67 -2.71 -38.24
CA SER A 131 5.41 -2.01 -38.08
C SER A 131 4.29 -2.99 -37.74
N ARG A 132 3.20 -2.47 -37.19
CA ARG A 132 1.94 -3.19 -37.05
C ARG A 132 0.77 -2.28 -37.37
N SER A 133 -0.27 -2.85 -37.94
CA SER A 133 -1.56 -2.19 -38.08
C SER A 133 -2.38 -2.31 -36.79
N MET A 134 -3.17 -1.28 -36.53
CA MET A 134 -4.12 -1.22 -35.43
C MET A 134 -5.47 -0.78 -35.96
N THR A 135 -6.51 -1.58 -35.70
CA THR A 135 -7.86 -1.34 -36.20
C THR A 135 -8.71 -0.67 -35.14
N LEU A 136 -9.50 0.33 -35.52
CA LEU A 136 -10.36 1.05 -34.59
C LEU A 136 -11.42 0.09 -34.02
N ARG A 137 -11.46 -0.01 -32.69
CA ARG A 137 -12.44 -0.84 -31.98
C ARG A 137 -13.65 -0.01 -31.56
N ARG A 138 -13.43 1.18 -31.01
CA ARG A 138 -14.44 2.17 -30.60
C ARG A 138 -13.82 3.56 -30.60
N GLY A 139 -14.55 4.59 -31.04
CA GLY A 139 -14.07 5.97 -31.05
C GLY A 139 -15.11 6.92 -31.62
N ASP A 140 -14.83 8.22 -31.51
CA ASP A 140 -15.58 9.28 -32.17
C ASP A 140 -15.40 9.18 -33.71
N PRO A 141 -16.30 9.75 -34.53
CA PRO A 141 -16.21 9.69 -35.99
C PRO A 141 -14.93 10.33 -36.56
N GLU A 142 -14.25 11.18 -35.78
CA GLU A 142 -12.96 11.78 -36.11
C GLU A 142 -11.77 10.82 -35.97
N CYS A 143 -11.97 9.64 -35.37
CA CYS A 143 -10.92 8.64 -35.22
C CYS A 143 -10.60 7.96 -36.55
N ALA A 144 -9.32 7.89 -36.90
CA ALA A 144 -8.86 7.09 -38.04
C ALA A 144 -9.29 5.63 -37.90
N GLN A 145 -9.79 5.01 -38.97
CA GLN A 145 -10.21 3.60 -38.94
C GLN A 145 -9.02 2.65 -38.74
N THR A 146 -7.86 3.01 -39.28
CA THR A 146 -6.61 2.25 -39.13
C THR A 146 -5.50 3.19 -38.69
N SER A 147 -4.66 2.73 -37.78
CA SER A 147 -3.46 3.42 -37.31
C SER A 147 -2.28 2.48 -37.36
N THR A 148 -1.12 2.97 -37.78
CA THR A 148 0.12 2.17 -37.84
C THR A 148 1.04 2.54 -36.69
N GLN A 149 1.66 1.54 -36.07
CA GLN A 149 2.72 1.74 -35.09
C GLN A 149 4.01 1.13 -35.59
N THR A 150 5.10 1.88 -35.45
CA THR A 150 6.44 1.46 -35.85
C THR A 150 7.36 1.45 -34.64
N ILE A 151 8.25 0.47 -34.57
CA ILE A 151 9.28 0.33 -33.54
C ILE A 151 10.56 -0.19 -34.18
N SER A 152 11.73 0.15 -33.64
CA SER A 152 12.98 -0.46 -34.08
C SER A 152 13.01 -1.96 -33.76
N CYS A 153 13.71 -2.73 -34.59
CA CYS A 153 13.74 -4.17 -34.43
C CYS A 153 14.43 -4.61 -33.15
N GLU A 154 15.56 -3.98 -32.81
CA GLU A 154 16.29 -4.28 -31.58
C GLU A 154 15.43 -4.06 -30.32
N LYS A 155 14.71 -2.93 -30.26
CA LYS A 155 13.85 -2.61 -29.12
C LYS A 155 12.70 -3.61 -28.99
N TYR A 156 12.14 -4.07 -30.10
CA TYR A 156 11.13 -5.13 -30.06
C TYR A 156 11.68 -6.43 -29.49
N ASP A 157 12.86 -6.86 -29.94
CA ASP A 157 13.46 -8.13 -29.51
C ASP A 157 13.79 -8.09 -28.01
N GLN A 158 14.30 -6.96 -27.51
CA GLN A 158 14.48 -6.74 -26.07
C GLN A 158 13.16 -6.84 -25.29
N ILE A 159 12.08 -6.21 -25.79
CA ILE A 159 10.75 -6.28 -25.16
C ILE A 159 10.21 -7.71 -25.17
N TYR A 160 10.42 -8.47 -26.25
CA TYR A 160 9.94 -9.83 -26.37
C TYR A 160 10.70 -10.77 -25.42
N LYS A 161 12.03 -10.67 -25.35
CA LYS A 161 12.87 -11.42 -24.38
C LYS A 161 12.41 -11.19 -22.95
N MET A 162 12.24 -9.92 -22.54
CA MET A 162 11.74 -9.59 -21.19
C MET A 162 10.35 -10.15 -20.91
N LYS A 163 9.46 -10.21 -21.92
CA LYS A 163 8.11 -10.80 -21.76
C LYS A 163 8.18 -12.30 -21.57
N ASP A 164 9.04 -12.99 -22.31
CA ASP A 164 9.23 -14.44 -22.20
C ASP A 164 9.85 -14.83 -20.87
N GLU A 165 10.88 -14.10 -20.41
CA GLU A 165 11.45 -14.29 -19.07
C GLU A 165 10.40 -14.05 -17.98
N LYS A 166 9.60 -12.98 -18.10
CA LYS A 166 8.49 -12.72 -17.17
C LYS A 166 7.42 -13.81 -17.20
N LYS A 167 7.14 -14.40 -18.37
CA LYS A 167 6.22 -15.54 -18.50
C LYS A 167 6.81 -16.77 -17.81
N LYS A 168 8.08 -17.11 -18.07
CA LYS A 168 8.81 -18.21 -17.42
C LYS A 168 8.82 -18.05 -15.89
N ALA A 169 9.15 -16.87 -15.39
CA ALA A 169 9.13 -16.57 -13.96
C ALA A 169 7.72 -16.70 -13.33
N ARG A 170 6.66 -16.31 -14.04
CA ARG A 170 5.28 -16.49 -13.59
C ARG A 170 4.89 -17.96 -13.52
N GLU A 171 5.26 -18.77 -14.50
CA GLU A 171 4.99 -20.21 -14.50
C GLU A 171 5.78 -20.92 -13.39
N LEU A 172 7.05 -20.57 -13.18
CA LEU A 172 7.85 -21.08 -12.06
C LEU A 172 7.19 -20.75 -10.72
N MET A 173 6.80 -19.49 -10.50
CA MET A 173 6.07 -19.08 -9.29
C MET A 173 4.73 -19.79 -9.09
N LYS A 174 4.03 -20.17 -10.16
CA LYS A 174 2.80 -20.96 -10.09
C LYS A 174 3.11 -22.40 -9.68
N ALA A 175 4.16 -23.00 -10.22
CA ALA A 175 4.61 -24.35 -9.86
C ALA A 175 5.01 -24.42 -8.38
N GLU A 176 5.81 -23.47 -7.88
CA GLU A 176 6.18 -23.44 -6.45
C GLU A 176 4.99 -23.28 -5.53
N LYS A 177 4.01 -22.42 -5.90
CA LYS A 177 2.76 -22.29 -5.13
C LYS A 177 1.96 -23.57 -5.10
N LYS A 178 1.97 -24.36 -6.19
CA LYS A 178 1.33 -25.67 -6.24
C LYS A 178 2.00 -26.63 -5.27
N VAL A 179 3.34 -26.72 -5.27
CA VAL A 179 4.11 -27.53 -4.33
C VAL A 179 3.76 -27.19 -2.87
N VAL A 180 3.71 -25.90 -2.51
CA VAL A 180 3.34 -25.49 -1.15
C VAL A 180 1.89 -25.86 -0.81
N LYS A 181 0.97 -25.69 -1.76
CA LYS A 181 -0.45 -26.04 -1.55
C LYS A 181 -0.62 -27.54 -1.32
N ASP A 182 0.07 -28.36 -2.08
CA ASP A 182 0.03 -29.82 -1.97
C ASP A 182 0.67 -30.29 -0.65
N MET A 183 1.80 -29.70 -0.26
CA MET A 183 2.41 -29.89 1.07
C MET A 183 1.42 -29.56 2.20
N GLN A 184 0.78 -28.38 2.15
CA GLN A 184 -0.21 -27.99 3.16
C GLN A 184 -1.44 -28.91 3.18
N LYS A 185 -1.86 -29.43 2.03
CA LYS A 185 -2.95 -30.41 1.95
C LYS A 185 -2.55 -31.72 2.64
N LYS A 186 -1.36 -32.25 2.33
CA LYS A 186 -0.84 -33.49 2.94
C LYS A 186 -0.71 -33.38 4.46
N LEU A 187 -0.19 -32.25 4.97
CA LEU A 187 -0.14 -31.97 6.41
C LEU A 187 -1.52 -31.97 7.08
N LYS A 188 -2.56 -31.43 6.42
CA LYS A 188 -3.92 -31.45 6.96
C LYS A 188 -4.51 -32.86 7.02
N GLU A 189 -4.27 -33.69 6.00
CA GLU A 189 -4.71 -35.09 6.00
C GLU A 189 -4.00 -35.88 7.11
N LEU A 190 -2.69 -35.70 7.28
CA LEU A 190 -1.92 -36.32 8.37
C LEU A 190 -2.45 -35.91 9.75
N HIS A 191 -2.75 -34.62 9.93
CA HIS A 191 -3.35 -34.13 11.18
C HIS A 191 -4.73 -34.75 11.43
N LYS A 192 -5.55 -34.94 10.39
CA LYS A 192 -6.85 -35.62 10.50
C LYS A 192 -6.70 -37.09 10.92
N MET A 193 -5.60 -37.74 10.54
CA MET A 193 -5.25 -39.09 10.96
C MET A 193 -4.60 -39.18 12.36
N GLY A 194 -4.51 -38.06 13.09
CA GLY A 194 -3.92 -38.03 14.43
C GLY A 194 -2.39 -37.96 14.45
N CYS A 195 -1.74 -37.76 13.30
CA CYS A 195 -0.29 -37.49 13.27
C CYS A 195 -0.04 -36.05 13.72
N THR A 196 0.85 -35.85 14.70
CA THR A 196 1.41 -34.53 15.02
C THR A 196 2.75 -34.36 14.33
N TYR A 197 3.12 -33.13 13.99
CA TYR A 197 4.35 -32.86 13.25
C TYR A 197 5.11 -31.66 13.80
N THR A 198 6.42 -31.72 13.65
CA THR A 198 7.35 -30.61 13.83
C THR A 198 7.99 -30.28 12.48
N GLU A 199 7.95 -29.00 12.10
CA GLU A 199 8.54 -28.48 10.86
C GLU A 199 9.91 -27.89 11.18
N GLU A 200 10.94 -28.42 10.52
CA GLU A 200 12.28 -27.88 10.50
C GLU A 200 12.54 -27.25 9.12
N VAL A 201 13.05 -26.02 9.13
CA VAL A 201 13.32 -25.25 7.91
C VAL A 201 14.80 -25.00 7.83
N SER A 202 15.45 -25.50 6.78
CA SER A 202 16.88 -25.25 6.56
C SER A 202 17.14 -23.78 6.25
N GLU A 203 18.40 -23.37 6.42
CA GLU A 203 18.85 -22.10 5.85
C GLU A 203 18.77 -22.13 4.30
N CYS A 204 18.76 -20.95 3.70
CA CYS A 204 18.80 -20.80 2.26
C CYS A 204 20.16 -21.28 1.74
N ASN A 205 20.15 -22.33 0.90
CA ASN A 205 21.36 -22.76 0.21
C ASN A 205 21.75 -21.72 -0.84
N GLN A 206 22.97 -21.18 -0.74
CA GLN A 206 23.45 -20.10 -1.59
C GLN A 206 23.66 -20.53 -3.06
N GLU A 207 24.00 -21.79 -3.29
CA GLU A 207 24.27 -22.34 -4.62
C GLU A 207 22.97 -22.68 -5.36
N THR A 208 22.01 -23.31 -4.67
CA THR A 208 20.75 -23.75 -5.29
C THR A 208 19.61 -22.74 -5.15
N GLN A 209 19.76 -21.72 -4.31
CA GLN A 209 18.70 -20.77 -3.93
C GLN A 209 17.42 -21.44 -3.43
N LYS A 210 17.56 -22.59 -2.76
CA LYS A 210 16.46 -23.37 -2.21
C LYS A 210 16.57 -23.52 -0.70
N VAL A 211 15.40 -23.69 -0.08
CA VAL A 211 15.21 -24.04 1.32
C VAL A 211 14.55 -25.41 1.36
N ARG A 212 15.09 -26.30 2.19
CA ARG A 212 14.54 -27.62 2.45
C ARG A 212 13.68 -27.58 3.71
N LYS A 213 12.49 -28.14 3.62
CA LYS A 213 11.57 -28.32 4.75
C LYS A 213 11.47 -29.79 5.09
N THR A 214 11.89 -30.14 6.30
CA THR A 214 11.81 -31.48 6.85
C THR A 214 10.70 -31.54 7.89
N PHE A 215 9.97 -32.64 7.90
CA PHE A 215 8.83 -32.83 8.79
C PHE A 215 9.05 -34.12 9.56
N THR A 216 9.16 -33.98 10.87
CA THR A 216 9.25 -35.10 11.81
C THR A 216 7.87 -35.32 12.40
N PHE A 217 7.36 -36.55 12.35
CA PHE A 217 6.00 -36.88 12.80
C PHE A 217 6.05 -37.76 14.04
N SER A 218 5.12 -37.53 14.97
CA SER A 218 4.88 -38.40 16.11
C SER A 218 3.39 -38.79 16.13
N GLY A 219 3.13 -40.10 16.20
CA GLY A 219 1.80 -40.71 16.12
C GLY A 219 1.82 -42.20 16.46
N VAL A 220 0.67 -42.74 16.87
CA VAL A 220 0.51 -44.10 17.44
C VAL A 220 0.41 -45.20 16.36
N THR A 221 0.12 -44.82 15.11
CA THR A 221 -0.04 -45.75 13.98
C THR A 221 0.95 -45.41 12.86
N ASN A 222 1.76 -46.37 12.43
CA ASN A 222 2.60 -46.23 11.23
C ASN A 222 1.73 -46.21 9.95
N PRO A 223 2.07 -45.45 8.88
CA PRO A 223 3.28 -44.63 8.67
C PRO A 223 2.94 -43.14 8.42
N CYS A 224 3.07 -42.30 9.44
CA CYS A 224 3.06 -40.84 9.26
C CYS A 224 4.36 -40.38 8.57
N VAL A 225 4.45 -40.50 7.23
CA VAL A 225 5.65 -40.16 6.46
C VAL A 225 5.34 -39.14 5.35
N MET A 226 6.20 -38.14 5.23
CA MET A 226 6.18 -37.17 4.14
C MET A 226 7.59 -36.82 3.70
N ASP A 227 7.81 -36.78 2.39
CA ASP A 227 9.10 -36.40 1.83
C ASP A 227 9.42 -34.93 2.13
N PRO A 228 10.71 -34.61 2.30
CA PRO A 228 11.15 -33.23 2.43
C PRO A 228 10.74 -32.40 1.21
N VAL A 229 10.29 -31.17 1.46
CA VAL A 229 9.83 -30.27 0.40
C VAL A 229 10.85 -29.15 0.19
N GLU A 230 11.27 -28.97 -1.05
CA GLU A 230 12.13 -27.84 -1.44
C GLU A 230 11.29 -26.68 -1.99
N ILE A 231 11.59 -25.46 -1.55
CA ILE A 231 11.01 -24.22 -2.07
C ILE A 231 12.10 -23.18 -2.30
N SER A 232 11.91 -22.23 -3.22
CA SER A 232 12.89 -21.14 -3.35
C SER A 232 13.01 -20.29 -2.08
N CYS A 233 14.21 -19.75 -1.86
CA CYS A 233 14.45 -18.81 -0.76
C CYS A 233 13.53 -17.58 -0.86
N THR A 234 13.26 -17.11 -2.07
CA THR A 234 12.34 -15.97 -2.30
C THR A 234 10.91 -16.26 -1.84
N MET A 235 10.47 -17.52 -1.92
CA MET A 235 9.17 -17.95 -1.42
C MET A 235 9.18 -18.06 0.11
N GLN A 236 10.25 -18.61 0.70
CA GLN A 236 10.38 -18.67 2.15
C GLN A 236 10.39 -17.27 2.79
N ASP A 237 11.07 -16.30 2.18
CA ASP A 237 11.05 -14.91 2.64
C ASP A 237 9.65 -14.28 2.59
N LYS A 238 8.85 -14.62 1.58
CA LYS A 238 7.45 -14.16 1.51
C LYS A 238 6.64 -14.76 2.65
N PHE A 239 6.84 -16.04 3.00
CA PHE A 239 6.19 -16.65 4.15
C PHE A 239 6.60 -15.97 5.46
N ASN A 240 7.89 -15.71 5.64
CA ASN A 240 8.42 -15.01 6.82
C ASN A 240 7.81 -13.60 6.97
N LYS A 241 7.77 -12.81 5.88
CA LYS A 241 7.14 -11.49 5.87
C LYS A 241 5.65 -11.54 6.18
N ILE A 242 4.93 -12.56 5.69
CA ILE A 242 3.50 -12.75 6.00
C ILE A 242 3.32 -13.08 7.48
N LYS A 243 4.16 -13.96 8.04
CA LYS A 243 4.13 -14.33 9.47
C LYS A 243 4.37 -13.11 10.36
N GLN A 244 5.41 -12.33 10.09
CA GLN A 244 5.72 -11.09 10.80
C GLN A 244 4.56 -10.08 10.75
N ARG A 245 3.95 -9.87 9.58
CA ARG A 245 2.79 -8.97 9.44
C ARG A 245 1.59 -9.44 10.28
N LYS A 246 1.33 -10.74 10.34
CA LYS A 246 0.24 -11.30 11.16
C LYS A 246 0.50 -11.07 12.65
N GLU A 247 1.73 -11.23 13.11
CA GLU A 247 2.12 -10.97 14.51
C GLU A 247 1.97 -9.49 14.86
N GLN A 248 2.43 -8.59 13.98
CA GLN A 248 2.25 -7.14 14.12
C GLN A 248 0.77 -6.74 14.19
N LEU A 249 -0.09 -7.35 13.37
CA LEU A 249 -1.53 -7.11 13.41
C LEU A 249 -2.19 -7.65 14.70
N LYS A 250 -1.76 -8.82 15.18
CA LYS A 250 -2.22 -9.37 16.48
C LYS A 250 -1.88 -8.42 17.62
N LEU A 251 -0.66 -7.88 17.65
CA LEU A 251 -0.24 -6.88 18.65
C LEU A 251 -1.12 -5.62 18.59
N LYS A 252 -1.28 -5.03 17.40
CA LYS A 252 -2.13 -3.83 17.21
C LYS A 252 -3.60 -4.09 17.59
N GLY A 253 -4.13 -5.29 17.33
CA GLY A 253 -5.47 -5.70 17.74
C GLY A 253 -5.63 -5.81 19.26
N LYS A 254 -4.63 -6.37 19.96
CA LYS A 254 -4.59 -6.43 21.43
C LYS A 254 -4.54 -5.02 22.03
N THR A 255 -3.71 -4.12 21.48
CA THR A 255 -3.62 -2.71 21.95
C THR A 255 -4.95 -1.97 21.77
N LYS A 256 -5.67 -2.19 20.64
CA LYS A 256 -7.00 -1.59 20.42
C LYS A 256 -8.05 -2.11 21.42
N ARG A 257 -8.06 -3.41 21.71
CA ARG A 257 -8.99 -4.01 22.71
C ARG A 257 -8.72 -3.49 24.13
N GLN A 258 -7.45 -3.40 24.53
CA GLN A 258 -7.05 -2.86 25.82
C GLN A 258 -7.43 -1.38 25.97
N LYS A 259 -7.24 -0.57 24.91
CA LYS A 259 -7.64 0.85 24.92
C LYS A 259 -9.15 1.02 25.05
N LYS A 260 -9.95 0.17 24.38
CA LYS A 260 -11.43 0.19 24.49
C LYS A 260 -11.93 -0.20 25.89
N GLN A 261 -11.30 -1.18 26.53
CA GLN A 261 -11.64 -1.59 27.90
C GLN A 261 -11.29 -0.50 28.93
N LYS A 262 -10.15 0.19 28.75
CA LYS A 262 -9.77 1.31 29.61
C LYS A 262 -10.78 2.46 29.53
N THR A 263 -11.17 2.88 28.33
CA THR A 263 -12.18 3.94 28.14
C THR A 263 -13.57 3.57 28.70
N GLN A 264 -13.97 2.30 28.64
CA GLN A 264 -15.23 1.86 29.28
C GLN A 264 -15.15 1.86 30.81
N LYS A 265 -13.99 1.53 31.38
CA LYS A 265 -13.76 1.54 32.83
C LYS A 265 -13.70 2.98 33.36
N ASP A 266 -13.10 3.89 32.61
CA ASP A 266 -13.03 5.32 32.95
C ASP A 266 -14.43 5.96 32.91
N LYS A 267 -15.27 5.62 31.91
CA LYS A 267 -16.67 6.09 31.86
C LYS A 267 -17.52 5.61 33.04
N LYS A 268 -17.35 4.36 33.49
CA LYS A 268 -18.06 3.83 34.66
C LYS A 268 -17.60 4.48 35.96
N ARG A 269 -16.34 4.92 36.05
CA ARG A 269 -15.81 5.62 37.23
C ARG A 269 -16.40 7.03 37.33
N ASN A 270 -16.47 7.76 36.22
CA ASN A 270 -17.03 9.11 36.18
C ASN A 270 -18.53 9.14 36.49
N HIS A 271 -19.32 8.17 36.01
CA HIS A 271 -20.75 8.09 36.33
C HIS A 271 -21.00 7.85 37.83
N LYS A 272 -20.15 7.05 38.48
CA LYS A 272 -20.24 6.77 39.92
C LYS A 272 -19.81 7.97 40.78
N GLU A 273 -18.94 8.82 40.23
CA GLU A 273 -18.48 10.05 40.89
C GLU A 273 -19.50 11.19 40.76
N GLU A 274 -20.27 11.24 39.66
CA GLU A 274 -21.43 12.14 39.52
C GLU A 274 -22.59 11.75 40.43
N GLU A 275 -22.92 10.45 40.57
CA GLU A 275 -23.98 10.00 41.49
C GLU A 275 -23.68 10.29 42.96
N ASN A 276 -22.42 10.28 43.38
CA ASN A 276 -22.00 10.60 44.74
C ASN A 276 -21.97 12.11 45.04
N LYS A 277 -22.11 12.97 44.03
CA LYS A 277 -22.09 14.43 44.18
C LYS A 277 -23.49 15.04 44.30
N VAL A 278 -24.52 14.23 44.04
CA VAL A 278 -25.95 14.61 44.08
C VAL A 278 -26.61 14.14 45.40
N ARG A 279 -25.86 13.49 46.28
CA ARG A 279 -26.30 13.02 47.60
C ARG A 279 -25.61 13.81 48.71
#